data_AF-A0A0Q8CSE6-F1
#
_entry.id   AF-A0A0Q8CSE6-F1
#
_cell.length_a   1.000
_cell.length_b   1.000
_cell.length_c   1.000
_cell.angle_alpha   90.00
_cell.angle_beta   90.00
_cell.angle_gamma   90.00
#
_symmetry.space_group_name_H-M   'P 1'
#
loop_
_entity.id
_entity.type
_entity.pdbx_description
1 polymer ?
#
loop_
_entity_poly.entity_id
_entity_poly.type
_entity_poly.pdbx_seq_one_letter_code
_entity_poly.pdbx_strand_id
1 'polypeptide(L)' 'MGDVLELTLMTGGQGVAVMKNAAIVGTLTGIRVAQMINCMNSGFDYKAIVSTLNGGQCVVRVELL' A
#
# COMPACT_ATOMS: atom_id res chain seq x y z
N MET A 1 -14.30 4.31 -6.22
CA MET A 1 -13.03 4.45 -6.96
C MET A 1 -12.52 5.85 -6.73
N GLY A 2 -11.21 6.02 -6.49
CA GLY A 2 -10.64 7.29 -6.06
C GLY A 2 -10.43 7.45 -4.55
N ASP A 3 -10.80 6.44 -3.74
CA ASP A 3 -10.44 6.39 -2.32
C ASP A 3 -8.90 6.36 -2.19
N VAL A 4 -8.37 7.23 -1.33
CA VAL A 4 -6.96 7.24 -0.96
C VAL A 4 -6.78 6.38 0.29
N LEU A 5 -5.86 5.44 0.22
CA LEU A 5 -5.48 4.53 1.29
C LEU A 5 -4.03 4.84 1.68
N GLU A 6 -3.79 4.83 2.97
CA GLU A 6 -2.45 4.99 3.54
C GLU A 6 -1.68 3.68 3.41
N LEU A 7 -0.37 3.78 3.28
CA LEU A 7 0.52 2.63 3.19
C LEU A 7 1.55 2.70 4.31
N THR A 8 1.77 1.58 4.97
CA THR A 8 2.76 1.49 6.05
C THR A 8 3.57 0.21 5.96
N LEU A 9 4.81 0.25 6.43
CA LEU A 9 5.64 -0.93 6.55
C LEU A 9 5.11 -1.83 7.66
N MET A 10 4.98 -3.12 7.37
CA MET A 10 4.66 -4.11 8.40
C MET A 10 5.85 -4.28 9.35
N THR A 11 5.56 -4.62 10.60
CA THR A 11 6.57 -4.96 11.61
C THR A 11 7.49 -6.07 11.06
N GLY A 12 8.80 -5.84 11.07
CA GLY A 12 9.79 -6.75 10.49
C GLY A 12 10.15 -6.48 9.02
N GLY A 13 9.53 -5.49 8.37
CA GLY A 13 9.93 -5.01 7.03
C GLY A 13 9.65 -5.97 5.88
N GLN A 14 8.85 -7.01 6.10
CA GLN A 14 8.58 -8.06 5.11
C GLN A 14 7.36 -7.78 4.22
N GLY A 15 6.71 -6.63 4.38
CA GLY A 15 5.50 -6.30 3.64
C GLY A 15 5.06 -4.86 3.82
N VAL A 16 4.10 -4.47 2.98
CA VAL A 16 3.42 -3.17 3.06
C VAL A 16 1.96 -3.43 3.40
N ALA A 17 1.50 -2.89 4.52
CA ALA A 17 0.11 -2.90 4.91
C ALA A 17 -0.62 -1.71 4.29
N VAL A 18 -1.88 -1.95 3.90
CA VAL A 18 -2.80 -0.92 3.42
C VAL A 18 -3.71 -0.53 4.59
N MET A 19 -3.76 0.76 4.90
CA MET A 19 -4.55 1.31 5.99
C MET A 19 -5.72 2.16 5.50
N LYS A 20 -6.83 2.07 6.23
CA LYS A 20 -7.98 2.96 6.11
C LYS A 20 -8.40 3.38 7.51
N ASN A 21 -8.44 4.67 7.79
CA ASN A 21 -8.79 5.22 9.11
C ASN A 21 -7.98 4.58 10.26
N ALA A 22 -6.65 4.50 10.12
CA ALA A 22 -5.73 3.88 11.06
C ALA A 22 -5.92 2.36 11.33
N ALA A 23 -6.75 1.68 10.53
CA ALA A 23 -6.92 0.22 10.59
C ALA A 23 -6.33 -0.46 9.35
N ILE A 24 -5.66 -1.60 9.54
CA ILE A 24 -5.16 -2.44 8.44
C ILE A 24 -6.35 -3.10 7.76
N VAL A 25 -6.54 -2.82 6.47
CA VAL A 25 -7.60 -3.40 5.65
C VAL A 25 -7.08 -4.44 4.65
N GLY A 26 -5.76 -4.61 4.56
CA GLY A 26 -5.13 -5.61 3.72
C GLY A 26 -3.63 -5.43 3.60
N THR A 27 -3.02 -6.23 2.75
CA THR A 27 -1.59 -6.16 2.42
C THR A 27 -1.42 -5.89 0.92
N LEU A 28 -0.42 -5.09 0.58
CA LEU A 28 -0.08 -4.84 -0.81
C LEU A 28 0.64 -6.06 -1.38
N THR A 29 0.18 -6.54 -2.52
CA THR A 29 0.81 -7.66 -3.23
C THR A 29 1.30 -7.19 -4.61
N GLY A 30 2.40 -7.76 -5.09
CA GLY A 30 2.95 -7.45 -6.41
C GLY A 30 4.46 -7.58 -6.50
N ILE A 31 4.96 -7.68 -7.73
CA ILE A 31 6.39 -7.92 -8.01
C ILE A 31 7.31 -6.75 -7.59
N ARG A 32 6.76 -5.55 -7.38
CA ARG A 32 7.51 -4.34 -7.00
C ARG A 32 7.49 -4.02 -5.51
N VAL A 33 6.82 -4.84 -4.69
CA VAL A 33 6.67 -4.57 -3.24
C VAL A 33 8.05 -4.49 -2.56
N ALA A 34 8.99 -5.37 -2.90
CA ALA A 34 10.35 -5.32 -2.34
C ALA A 34 11.08 -4.00 -2.65
N GLN A 35 10.96 -3.49 -3.87
CA GLN A 35 11.53 -2.19 -4.24
C GLN A 35 10.88 -1.06 -3.43
N MET A 36 9.57 -1.11 -3.27
CA MET A 36 8.81 -0.12 -2.53
C MET A 36 9.15 -0.12 -1.03
N ILE A 37 9.35 -1.30 -0.43
CA ILE A 37 9.84 -1.42 0.95
C ILE A 37 11.17 -0.70 1.12
N ASN A 38 12.11 -0.88 0.18
CA ASN A 38 13.40 -0.18 0.23
C ASN A 38 13.25 1.35 0.14
N CYS A 39 12.34 1.85 -0.71
CA CYS A 39 12.05 3.27 -0.78
C CYS A 39 11.43 3.79 0.52
N MET A 40 10.46 3.09 1.09
CA MET A 40 9.85 3.47 2.38
C MET A 40 10.87 3.47 3.52
N ASN A 41 11.75 2.46 3.59
CA ASN A 41 12.86 2.43 4.54
C ASN A 41 13.85 3.59 4.35
N SER A 42 13.92 4.17 3.14
CA SER A 42 14.75 5.34 2.84
C SER A 42 14.05 6.68 3.13
N GLY A 43 12.84 6.65 3.70
CA GLY A 43 12.07 7.84 4.07
C GLY A 43 11.13 8.37 2.98
N PHE A 44 10.82 7.57 1.95
CA PHE A 44 9.82 7.95 0.95
C PHE A 44 8.41 7.48 1.36
N ASP A 45 7.48 8.43 1.43
CA ASP A 45 6.08 8.15 1.71
C ASP A 45 5.28 7.92 0.42
N TYR A 46 4.31 7.00 0.49
CA TYR A 46 3.47 6.65 -0.64
C TYR A 46 1.99 6.59 -0.23
N LYS A 47 1.12 6.82 -1.20
CA LYS A 47 -0.33 6.62 -1.10
C LYS A 47 -0.81 5.60 -2.13
N ALA A 48 -1.85 4.86 -1.79
CA ALA A 48 -2.54 3.98 -2.71
C ALA A 48 -3.90 4.58 -3.10
N ILE A 49 -4.17 4.68 -4.39
CA ILE A 49 -5.46 5.14 -4.92
C ILE A 49 -6.21 3.94 -5.47
N VAL A 50 -7.42 3.70 -4.97
CA VAL A 50 -8.26 2.57 -5.41
C VAL A 50 -8.68 2.77 -6.87
N SER A 51 -8.14 1.92 -7.74
CA SER A 51 -8.45 1.88 -9.16
C SER A 51 -9.67 1.01 -9.44
N THR A 52 -9.73 -0.21 -8.89
CA THR A 52 -10.85 -1.14 -9.14
C THR A 52 -11.10 -2.04 -7.94
N LEU A 53 -12.37 -2.35 -7.69
CA LEU A 53 -12.80 -3.32 -6.68
C LEU A 53 -13.41 -4.53 -7.39
N ASN A 54 -12.79 -5.69 -7.25
CA ASN A 54 -13.25 -6.95 -7.83
C ASN A 54 -13.56 -7.95 -6.72
N GLY A 55 -14.80 -7.93 -6.20
CA GLY A 55 -15.44 -9.01 -5.44
C GLY A 55 -14.66 -9.67 -4.27
N GLY A 56 -13.58 -9.06 -3.79
CA GLY A 56 -12.63 -9.67 -2.85
C GLY A 56 -11.18 -9.19 -3.02
N GLN A 57 -10.82 -8.61 -4.17
CA GLN A 57 -9.53 -7.96 -4.38
C GLN A 57 -9.68 -6.48 -4.72
N CYS A 58 -8.78 -5.67 -4.18
CA CYS A 58 -8.68 -4.25 -4.46
C CYS A 58 -7.43 -3.98 -5.31
N VAL A 59 -7.61 -3.43 -6.51
CA VAL A 59 -6.51 -2.99 -7.36
C VAL A 59 -6.26 -1.52 -7.07
N VAL A 60 -5.04 -1.20 -6.67
CA VAL A 60 -4.62 0.17 -6.34
C VAL A 60 -3.51 0.64 -7.27
N ARG A 61 -3.51 1.94 -7.57
CA ARG A 61 -2.36 2.64 -8.14
C ARG A 61 -1.58 3.27 -6.99
N VAL A 62 -0.29 2.96 -6.88
CA VAL A 62 0.58 3.56 -5.86
C VAL A 62 1.29 4.78 -6.46
N GLU A 63 1.31 5.86 -5.71
CA GLU A 63 1.95 7.13 -6.06
C GLU A 63 2.77 7.65 -4.88
N LEU A 64 3.85 8.37 -5.16
CA LEU A 64 4.61 9.09 -4.14
C LEU A 64 3.74 10.19 -3.52
N LEU A 65 3.86 10.41 -2.22
CA LEU A 65 3.18 11.50 -1.51
C LEU A 65 3.82 12.86 -1.80
#